data_AF-A0A436RQ08-F1
#
_entry.id   AF-A0A436RQ08-F1
#
_cell.length_a   1.000
_cell.length_b   1.000
_cell.length_c   1.000
_cell.angle_alpha   90.00
_cell.angle_beta   90.00
_cell.angle_gamma   90.00
#
_symmetry.space_group_name_H-M   'P 1'
#
loop_
_entity.id
_entity.type
_entity.pdbx_description
1 polymer ?
#
loop_
_entity_poly.entity_id
_entity_poly.type
_entity_poly.pdbx_seq_one_letter_code
_entity_poly.pdbx_strand_id
1 'polypeptide(L)' 'EHAHGQGIGRWFLGAAISAAWAYGPKFVSVQTCTLDHPAALPLYQKLGFTPVAQKKEVVHPLTFAERSASVMRG' A
#
# COMPACT_ATOMS: atom_id res chain seq x y z
N GLU A 1 3.53 2.06 17.95
CA GLU A 1 2.64 0.99 18.43
C GLU A 1 1.19 1.46 18.54
N HIS A 2 0.29 0.78 17.80
CA HIS A 2 -1.18 0.79 17.91
C HIS A 2 -2.01 1.81 17.08
N ALA A 3 -1.82 1.83 15.75
CA ALA A 3 -2.87 2.28 14.82
C ALA A 3 -3.64 1.10 14.17
N HIS A 4 -3.56 -0.10 14.77
CA HIS A 4 -4.24 -1.28 14.28
C HIS A 4 -5.55 -1.47 15.06
N GLY A 5 -6.69 -1.28 14.39
CA GLY A 5 -8.01 -1.65 14.94
C GLY A 5 -9.08 -0.56 14.98
N GLN A 6 -8.75 0.71 14.70
CA GLN A 6 -9.72 1.83 14.79
C GLN A 6 -10.52 2.09 13.49
N GLY A 7 -10.42 1.22 12.48
CA GLY A 7 -11.12 1.40 11.20
C GLY A 7 -10.53 2.49 10.29
N ILE A 8 -9.50 3.23 10.74
CA ILE A 8 -8.83 4.28 9.97
C ILE A 8 -8.31 3.74 8.64
N GLY A 9 -7.69 2.55 8.63
CA GLY A 9 -7.21 1.93 7.39
C GLY A 9 -8.31 1.63 6.38
N ARG A 10 -9.52 1.22 6.84
CA ARG A 10 -10.68 1.00 5.96
C ARG A 10 -11.21 2.30 5.39
N TRP A 11 -11.37 3.31 6.25
CA TRP A 11 -11.85 4.63 5.84
C TRP A 11 -10.88 5.30 4.86
N PHE A 12 -9.59 5.31 5.19
CA PHE A 12 -8.54 5.94 4.38
C PHE A 12 -8.41 5.26 3.02
N LEU A 13 -8.37 3.92 3.00
CA LEU A 13 -8.29 3.19 1.75
C LEU A 13 -9.57 3.36 0.91
N GLY A 14 -10.74 3.37 1.55
CA GLY A 14 -12.00 3.69 0.87
C GLY A 14 -11.98 5.08 0.21
N ALA A 15 -11.53 6.10 0.95
CA ALA A 15 -11.39 7.46 0.42
C ALA A 15 -10.39 7.52 -0.75
N ALA A 16 -9.26 6.81 -0.64
CA ALA A 16 -8.27 6.74 -1.73
C ALA A 16 -8.84 6.06 -2.99
N ILE A 17 -9.63 4.99 -2.84
CA ILE A 17 -10.31 4.32 -3.94
C ILE A 17 -11.33 5.25 -4.59
N SER A 18 -12.19 5.91 -3.79
CA SER A 18 -13.17 6.87 -4.30
C SER A 18 -12.50 8.02 -5.06
N ALA A 19 -11.40 8.56 -4.52
CA ALA A 19 -10.61 9.58 -5.18
C ALA A 19 -10.03 9.08 -6.51
N ALA A 20 -9.48 7.86 -6.56
CA ALA A 20 -8.94 7.27 -7.79
C ALA A 20 -10.02 7.14 -8.87
N TRP A 21 -11.22 6.66 -8.53
CA TRP A 21 -12.34 6.52 -9.47
C TRP A 21 -12.90 7.86 -9.96
N ALA A 22 -12.82 8.92 -9.15
CA ALA A 22 -13.25 10.26 -9.56
C ALA A 22 -12.48 10.80 -10.78
N TYR A 23 -11.28 10.27 -11.06
CA TYR A 23 -10.50 10.61 -12.26
C TYR A 23 -10.96 9.85 -13.53
N GLY A 24 -12.01 9.03 -13.46
CA GLY A 24 -12.52 8.25 -14.59
C GLY A 24 -11.55 7.21 -15.17
N PRO A 25 -10.73 6.49 -14.37
CA PRO A 25 -9.84 5.47 -14.89
C PRO A 25 -10.62 4.26 -15.44
N LYS A 26 -10.03 3.53 -16.39
CA LYS A 26 -10.58 2.25 -16.86
C LYS A 26 -10.37 1.12 -15.86
N PHE A 27 -9.32 1.20 -15.04
CA PHE A 27 -8.98 0.24 -14.01
C PHE A 27 -8.19 0.93 -12.90
N VAL A 28 -8.35 0.43 -11.66
CA VAL A 28 -7.54 0.83 -10.52
C VAL A 28 -6.82 -0.41 -10.02
N SER A 29 -5.50 -0.38 -9.97
CA SER A 29 -4.67 -1.45 -9.42
C SER A 29 -3.95 -0.97 -8.16
N VAL A 30 -3.71 -1.89 -7.24
CA VAL A 30 -2.89 -1.66 -6.04
C VAL A 30 -1.74 -2.66 -6.05
N GLN A 31 -0.58 -2.22 -5.59
CA GLN A 31 0.56 -3.10 -5.33
C GLN A 31 0.63 -3.33 -3.82
N THR A 32 0.76 -4.59 -3.41
CA THR A 32 0.98 -4.97 -2.02
C THR A 32 2.09 -6.01 -1.98
N CYS A 33 2.88 -6.00 -0.91
CA CYS A 33 4.00 -6.89 -0.71
C CYS A 33 3.95 -7.55 0.67
N THR A 34 4.79 -8.56 0.88
CA THR A 34 4.86 -9.28 2.16
C THR A 34 5.40 -8.44 3.32
N LEU A 35 5.93 -7.25 3.04
CA LEU A 35 6.37 -6.29 4.06
C LEU A 35 5.21 -5.46 4.62
N ASP A 36 4.05 -5.47 3.95
CA ASP A 36 2.84 -4.82 4.44
C ASP A 36 2.27 -5.56 5.67
N HIS A 37 1.37 -4.87 6.39
CA HIS A 37 0.67 -5.49 7.50
C HIS A 37 -0.14 -6.73 7.03
N PRO A 38 -0.16 -7.86 7.76
CA PRO A 38 -0.86 -9.08 7.34
C PRO A 38 -2.38 -8.88 7.10
N ALA A 39 -2.97 -7.83 7.68
CA ALA A 39 -4.37 -7.46 7.46
C ALA A 39 -4.63 -6.70 6.14
N ALA A 40 -3.59 -6.28 5.40
CA ALA A 40 -3.72 -5.48 4.19
C ALA A 40 -4.36 -6.27 3.05
N LEU A 41 -3.87 -7.49 2.77
CA LEU A 41 -4.42 -8.32 1.69
C LEU A 41 -5.91 -8.65 1.88
N PRO A 42 -6.36 -9.15 3.06
CA PRO A 42 -7.79 -9.35 3.30
C PRO A 42 -8.61 -8.05 3.22
N LEU A 43 -8.03 -6.90 3.56
CA LEU A 43 -8.69 -5.60 3.45
C LEU A 43 -8.91 -5.20 1.98
N TYR A 44 -7.89 -5.33 1.12
CA TYR A 44 -8.04 -5.05 -0.32
C TYR A 44 -9.11 -5.95 -0.94
N GLN A 45 -9.10 -7.25 -0.62
CA GLN A 45 -10.09 -8.20 -1.13
C GLN A 45 -11.52 -7.85 -0.69
N LYS A 46 -11.72 -7.43 0.58
CA LYS A 46 -13.02 -6.96 1.08
C LYS A 46 -13.53 -5.69 0.39
N LEU A 47 -12.63 -4.89 -0.18
CA LEU A 47 -12.95 -3.67 -0.92
C LEU A 47 -13.10 -3.91 -2.44
N GLY A 48 -13.12 -5.17 -2.88
CA GLY A 48 -13.41 -5.56 -4.26
C GLY A 48 -12.18 -5.77 -5.16
N PHE A 49 -10.96 -5.70 -4.61
CA PHE A 49 -9.77 -6.04 -5.39
C PHE A 49 -9.59 -7.55 -5.52
N THR A 50 -9.17 -7.98 -6.71
CA THR A 50 -8.77 -9.36 -6.98
C THR A 50 -7.27 -9.43 -7.29
N PRO A 51 -6.54 -10.47 -6.86
CA PRO A 51 -5.15 -10.66 -7.23
C PRO A 51 -5.03 -10.86 -8.75
N VAL A 52 -4.30 -9.97 -9.43
CA VAL A 52 -4.07 -10.05 -10.89
C VAL A 52 -2.65 -10.51 -11.25
N ALA A 53 -1.68 -10.32 -10.36
CA ALA A 53 -0.30 -10.74 -10.54
C ALA A 53 0.40 -10.87 -9.18
N GLN A 54 1.43 -11.70 -9.13
CA GLN A 54 2.34 -11.81 -7.99
C GLN A 54 3.78 -11.89 -8.50
N LYS A 55 4.68 -11.12 -7.89
CA LYS A 55 6.11 -11.12 -8.20
C LYS A 55 6.91 -11.26 -6.91
N LYS A 56 8.00 -12.03 -6.96
CA LYS A 56 9.00 -12.05 -5.88
C LYS A 56 10.06 -11.00 -6.18
N GLU A 57 10.37 -10.18 -5.20
CA GLU A 57 11.39 -9.15 -5.30
C GLU A 57 12.32 -9.23 -4.08
N VAL A 58 13.62 -9.04 -4.32
CA VAL A 58 14.62 -8.99 -3.25
C VAL A 58 14.77 -7.54 -2.83
N VAL A 59 14.41 -7.23 -1.59
CA VAL A 59 14.58 -5.89 -1.02
C VAL A 59 15.98 -5.82 -0.39
N HIS A 60 16.81 -4.92 -0.91
CA HIS A 60 18.09 -4.59 -0.29
C HIS A 60 17.89 -3.40 0.65
N PRO A 61 18.03 -3.58 1.98
CA PRO A 61 17.96 -2.46 2.89
C PRO A 61 19.13 -1.50 2.61
N LEU A 62 18.80 -0.22 2.47
CA LEU A 62 19.82 0.83 2.39
C LEU A 62 20.62 0.85 3.69
N THR A 63 21.93 1.06 3.59
CA THR A 63 22.74 1.36 4.76
C THR A 63 22.28 2.67 5.41
N PHE A 64 22.63 2.89 6.67
CA PHE A 64 22.28 4.13 7.36
C PHE A 64 22.78 5.38 6.62
N ALA A 65 24.00 5.32 6.06
CA ALA A 65 24.60 6.40 5.28
C ALA A 65 23.85 6.68 3.97
N GLU A 66 23.37 5.64 3.28
CA GLU A 66 22.56 5.79 2.07
C GLU A 66 21.14 6.30 2.38
N ARG A 67 20.58 5.86 3.51
CA ARG A 67 19.26 6.29 3.98
C ARG A 67 19.26 7.77 4.37
N SER A 68 20.29 8.26 5.05
CA SER A 68 20.42 9.69 5.39
C SER A 68 20.61 10.56 4.15
N ALA A 69 21.37 10.09 3.15
CA ALA A 69 21.55 10.79 1.88
C ALA A 69 20.26 10.85 1.01
N SER A 70 19.37 9.87 1.13
CA SER A 70 18.10 9.84 0.40
C SER A 70 17.10 10.91 0.89
N VAL A 71 17.06 11.16 2.20
CA VAL A 71 16.14 12.14 2.82
C VAL A 71 16.59 13.59 2.59
N MET A 72 17.90 13.81 2.35
CA MET A 72 18.47 15.15 2.16
C MET A 72 18.48 15.64 0.71
N ARG A 73 17.98 14.86 -0.26
CA ARG A 73 17.72 15.35 -1.62
C ARG A 73 16.33 16.00 -1.69
N GLY A 74 16.21 17.15 -1.03
CA GLY A 74 15.11 18.09 -1.17
C GLY A 74 15.55 19.31 -1.96
#